data_AF-A0A3D1S2B1-F1
#
_entry.id   AF-A0A3D1S2B1-F1
#
_cell.length_a   1.000
_cell.length_b   1.000
_cell.length_c   1.000
_cell.angle_alpha   90.00
_cell.angle_beta   90.00
_cell.angle_gamma   90.00
#
_symmetry.space_group_name_H-M   'P 1'
#
loop_
_entity.id
_entity.type
_entity.pdbx_description
1 polymer ?
#
loop_
_entity_poly.entity_id
_entity_poly.type
_entity_poly.pdbx_seq_one_letter_code
_entity_poly.pdbx_strand_id
1 'polypeptide(L)'
;MITNQKSTLLRQIQAYCREANIAESTFGFLAVNDGKLCNRLRSGKDVTLATAQKIEAFIQDHESEFPGDPVPGGPCYDNQVLSDDIPRSNGAAPVDSGRPFRFYDNRQKYLAFINTCNEKWKIAERAAAELAHVQPRPPAFRLFDAGVGDGTLLSHLMRAMHRRFPTLPFFVVGKEISLEDVRLCLEKLPDRFVEHPASVIVLTNLYYSEAPWLMPRDVTKAAALNWQEVELEGASAYEYGEQLRALDDLLVDGWQTKASEKTGNPIYVRPSVLVLYRADNR
;
A
#
# COMPACT_ATOMS: atom_id res chain seq x y z
N MET A 1 -4.94 -29.61 -29.33
CA MET A 1 -6.26 -28.96 -29.51
C MET A 1 -6.57 -27.82 -28.52
N ILE A 2 -5.70 -27.46 -27.55
CA ILE A 2 -5.98 -26.44 -26.52
C ILE A 2 -5.64 -24.99 -26.96
N THR A 3 -4.80 -24.82 -27.98
CA THR A 3 -4.38 -23.50 -28.50
C THR A 3 -5.50 -22.68 -29.15
N ASN A 4 -6.60 -23.32 -29.58
CA ASN A 4 -7.69 -22.66 -30.32
C ASN A 4 -8.65 -21.88 -29.41
N GLN A 5 -8.80 -22.29 -28.15
CA GLN A 5 -9.74 -21.66 -27.21
C GLN A 5 -9.19 -20.31 -26.69
N LYS A 6 -7.87 -20.21 -26.51
CA LYS A 6 -7.19 -19.00 -25.99
C LYS A 6 -7.24 -17.83 -26.96
N SER A 7 -6.92 -18.11 -28.23
CA SER A 7 -6.96 -17.11 -29.31
C SER A 7 -8.39 -16.66 -29.59
N THR A 8 -9.38 -17.55 -29.40
CA THR A 8 -10.80 -17.23 -29.51
C THR A 8 -11.25 -16.29 -28.38
N LEU A 9 -10.91 -16.59 -27.12
CA LEU A 9 -11.27 -15.75 -25.98
C LEU A 9 -10.64 -14.36 -26.07
N LEU A 10 -9.35 -14.27 -26.41
CA LEU A 10 -8.68 -12.99 -26.60
C LEU A 10 -9.34 -12.17 -27.72
N ARG A 11 -9.73 -12.81 -28.82
CA ARG A 11 -10.41 -12.15 -29.94
C ARG A 11 -11.78 -11.59 -29.53
N GLN A 12 -12.54 -12.33 -28.71
CA GLN A 12 -13.84 -11.88 -28.18
C GLN A 12 -13.68 -10.64 -27.30
N ILE A 13 -12.70 -10.66 -26.38
CA ILE A 13 -12.42 -9.51 -25.51
C ILE A 13 -12.04 -8.27 -26.35
N GLN A 14 -11.22 -8.45 -27.39
CA GLN A 14 -10.79 -7.36 -28.27
C GLN A 14 -11.93 -6.80 -29.11
N ALA A 15 -12.85 -7.65 -29.59
CA ALA A 15 -14.03 -7.21 -30.30
C ALA A 15 -14.94 -6.37 -29.38
N TYR A 16 -15.22 -6.85 -28.18
CA TYR A 16 -16.01 -6.12 -27.19
C TYR A 16 -15.39 -4.77 -26.81
N CYS A 17 -14.07 -4.73 -26.52
CA CYS A 17 -13.39 -3.48 -26.16
C CYS A 17 -13.46 -2.43 -27.28
N ARG A 18 -13.42 -2.88 -28.54
CA ARG A 18 -13.54 -2.00 -29.71
C ARG A 18 -14.95 -1.45 -29.86
N GLU A 19 -15.96 -2.27 -29.63
CA GLU A 19 -17.37 -1.88 -29.75
C GLU A 19 -17.81 -0.97 -28.59
N ALA A 20 -17.41 -1.31 -27.36
CA ALA A 20 -17.72 -0.53 -26.16
C ALA A 20 -16.80 0.70 -25.95
N ASN A 21 -15.80 0.91 -26.81
CA ASN A 21 -14.81 1.98 -26.70
C ASN A 21 -14.12 2.05 -25.32
N ILE A 22 -13.73 0.89 -24.77
CA ILE A 22 -13.01 0.78 -23.49
C ILE A 22 -11.62 0.19 -23.68
N ALA A 23 -10.68 0.55 -22.80
CA ALA A 23 -9.37 -0.08 -22.77
C ALA A 23 -9.45 -1.54 -22.30
N GLU A 24 -8.62 -2.42 -22.85
CA GLU A 24 -8.52 -3.83 -22.43
C GLU A 24 -8.19 -3.99 -20.94
N SER A 25 -7.47 -3.04 -20.35
CA SER A 25 -7.19 -3.01 -18.91
C SER A 25 -8.44 -2.69 -18.09
N THR A 26 -9.28 -1.77 -18.57
CA THR A 26 -10.59 -1.45 -17.97
C THR A 26 -11.51 -2.66 -18.03
N PHE A 27 -11.60 -3.31 -19.19
CA PHE A 27 -12.35 -4.56 -19.33
C PHE A 27 -11.91 -5.63 -18.32
N GLY A 28 -10.59 -5.88 -18.24
CA GLY A 28 -10.06 -6.90 -17.32
C GLY A 28 -10.38 -6.59 -15.86
N PHE A 29 -10.34 -5.32 -15.46
CA PHE A 29 -10.74 -4.88 -14.12
C PHE A 29 -12.24 -5.10 -13.86
N LEU A 30 -13.11 -4.71 -14.80
CA LEU A 30 -14.56 -4.85 -14.65
C LEU A 30 -15.02 -6.31 -14.66
N ALA A 31 -14.54 -7.13 -15.58
CA ALA A 31 -15.01 -8.50 -15.76
C ALA A 31 -14.49 -9.45 -14.67
N VAL A 32 -13.23 -9.30 -14.25
CA VAL A 32 -12.55 -10.29 -13.39
C VAL A 32 -11.60 -9.68 -12.35
N ASN A 33 -11.64 -8.36 -12.14
CA ASN A 33 -10.73 -7.62 -11.26
C ASN A 33 -9.24 -7.81 -11.61
N ASP A 34 -8.94 -7.82 -12.90
CA ASP A 34 -7.60 -8.07 -13.41
C ASP A 34 -7.25 -7.27 -14.67
N GLY A 35 -6.73 -6.06 -14.49
CA GLY A 35 -6.33 -5.19 -15.60
C GLY A 35 -5.15 -5.69 -16.45
N LYS A 36 -4.54 -6.84 -16.11
CA LYS A 36 -3.45 -7.47 -16.90
C LYS A 36 -3.92 -8.72 -17.64
N LEU A 37 -5.22 -9.01 -17.65
CA LEU A 37 -5.83 -10.20 -18.28
C LEU A 37 -5.36 -10.38 -19.74
N CYS A 38 -5.58 -9.38 -20.60
CA CYS A 38 -5.25 -9.46 -22.02
C CYS A 38 -3.74 -9.61 -22.27
N ASN A 39 -2.90 -8.95 -21.47
CA ASN A 39 -1.46 -9.10 -21.54
C ASN A 39 -1.02 -10.54 -21.20
N ARG A 40 -1.61 -11.15 -20.16
CA ARG A 40 -1.30 -12.54 -19.82
C ARG A 40 -1.76 -13.54 -20.89
N LEU A 41 -2.94 -13.33 -21.46
CA LEU A 41 -3.45 -14.13 -22.57
C LEU A 41 -2.52 -14.03 -23.79
N ARG A 42 -2.02 -12.82 -24.12
CA ARG A 42 -1.01 -12.61 -25.18
C ARG A 42 0.32 -13.27 -24.87
N SER A 43 0.76 -13.27 -23.61
CA SER A 43 1.97 -13.96 -23.16
C SER A 43 1.80 -15.49 -23.02
N GLY A 44 0.65 -16.05 -23.43
CA GLY A 44 0.42 -17.49 -23.47
C GLY A 44 -0.01 -18.13 -22.14
N LYS A 45 -0.33 -17.34 -21.10
CA LYS A 45 -0.83 -17.84 -19.82
C LYS A 45 -2.30 -18.23 -19.92
N ASP A 46 -2.65 -19.33 -19.26
CA ASP A 46 -4.02 -19.82 -19.19
C ASP A 46 -4.86 -19.11 -18.13
N VAL A 47 -6.17 -19.12 -18.35
CA VAL A 47 -7.19 -18.72 -17.39
C VAL A 47 -7.92 -19.95 -16.89
N THR A 48 -8.42 -19.91 -15.65
CA THR A 48 -9.25 -21.00 -15.13
C THR A 48 -10.59 -21.05 -15.87
N LEU A 49 -11.26 -22.21 -15.89
CA LEU A 49 -12.59 -22.35 -16.49
C LEU A 49 -13.60 -21.36 -15.87
N ALA A 50 -13.54 -21.17 -14.54
CA ALA A 50 -14.39 -20.20 -13.83
C ALA A 50 -14.12 -18.75 -14.26
N THR A 51 -12.86 -18.41 -14.58
CA THR A 51 -12.51 -17.09 -15.11
C THR A 51 -13.02 -16.91 -16.53
N ALA A 52 -12.92 -17.94 -17.38
CA ALA A 52 -13.44 -17.90 -18.75
C ALA A 52 -14.97 -17.70 -18.76
N GLN A 53 -15.70 -18.42 -17.91
CA GLN A 53 -17.15 -18.26 -17.76
C GLN A 53 -17.56 -16.86 -17.31
N LYS A 54 -16.79 -16.23 -16.39
CA LYS A 54 -17.04 -14.84 -15.99
C LYS A 54 -16.83 -13.85 -17.12
N ILE A 55 -15.81 -14.07 -17.95
CA ILE A 55 -15.54 -13.23 -19.12
C ILE A 55 -16.68 -13.36 -20.14
N GLU A 56 -17.12 -14.58 -20.42
CA GLU A 56 -18.22 -14.85 -21.35
C GLU A 56 -19.54 -14.25 -20.86
N ALA A 57 -19.89 -14.44 -19.58
CA ALA A 57 -21.06 -13.83 -18.97
C ALA A 57 -21.02 -12.30 -19.01
N PHE A 58 -19.86 -11.70 -18.72
CA PHE A 58 -19.71 -10.24 -18.78
C PHE A 58 -19.93 -9.69 -20.19
N ILE A 59 -19.41 -10.37 -21.22
CA ILE A 59 -19.60 -9.98 -22.62
C ILE A 59 -21.09 -10.12 -23.01
N GLN A 60 -21.75 -11.22 -22.63
CA GLN A 60 -23.17 -11.45 -22.94
C GLN A 60 -24.11 -10.47 -22.24
N ASP A 61 -23.88 -10.17 -20.95
CA ASP A 61 -24.74 -9.27 -20.17
C ASP A 61 -24.69 -7.81 -20.69
N HIS A 62 -23.62 -7.43 -21.39
CA HIS A 62 -23.42 -6.07 -21.89
C HIS A 62 -23.58 -5.94 -23.42
N GLU A 63 -24.09 -6.95 -24.12
CA GLU A 63 -24.45 -6.84 -25.55
C GLU A 63 -25.75 -6.01 -25.78
N SER A 64 -26.53 -5.72 -24.73
CA SER A 64 -27.84 -5.05 -24.84
C SER A 64 -27.96 -3.64 -24.25
N GLU A 65 -26.89 -3.08 -23.66
CA GLU A 65 -26.90 -1.73 -23.08
C GLU A 65 -25.81 -0.85 -23.70
N PHE A 66 -26.11 -0.24 -24.85
CA PHE A 66 -25.28 0.84 -25.40
C PHE A 66 -26.06 2.17 -25.50
N PRO A 67 -26.04 3.01 -24.46
CA PRO A 67 -26.13 4.45 -24.61
C PRO A 67 -24.71 5.02 -24.66
N GLY A 68 -24.35 5.58 -25.81
CA GLY A 68 -23.09 6.29 -25.98
C GLY A 68 -23.04 7.54 -25.13
N ASP A 69 -22.04 7.62 -24.25
CA ASP A 69 -21.34 8.86 -23.94
C ASP A 69 -19.95 8.53 -23.35
N PRO A 70 -18.88 9.23 -23.78
CA PRO A 70 -17.53 8.97 -23.29
C PRO A 70 -17.40 9.43 -21.84
N VAL A 71 -17.01 8.52 -20.94
CA VAL A 71 -16.63 8.84 -19.56
C VAL A 71 -15.38 9.74 -19.58
N PRO A 72 -15.44 11.00 -19.09
CA PRO A 72 -14.25 11.84 -19.02
C PRO A 72 -13.43 11.50 -17.77
N GLY A 73 -12.14 11.24 -17.94
CA GLY A 73 -11.15 11.32 -16.86
C GLY A 73 -10.61 10.00 -16.31
N GLY A 74 -9.97 9.19 -17.15
CA GLY A 74 -8.97 8.20 -16.73
C GLY A 74 -7.59 8.61 -17.26
N PRO A 75 -6.49 8.44 -16.52
CA PRO A 75 -5.18 8.88 -16.99
C PRO A 75 -4.80 8.11 -18.26
N CYS A 76 -4.59 8.85 -19.34
CA CYS A 76 -4.05 8.35 -20.59
C CYS A 76 -2.59 7.94 -20.37
N TYR A 77 -2.31 6.64 -20.38
CA TYR A 77 -0.96 6.14 -20.60
C TYR A 77 -0.73 6.09 -22.09
N ASP A 78 -0.12 7.15 -22.62
CA ASP A 78 0.39 7.20 -23.99
C ASP A 78 1.56 6.21 -24.10
N ASN A 79 1.31 5.04 -24.68
CA ASN A 79 2.35 4.10 -25.07
C ASN A 79 2.93 4.55 -26.41
N GLN A 80 3.71 5.62 -26.41
CA GLN A 80 4.68 5.81 -27.49
C GLN A 80 5.82 4.82 -27.28
N VAL A 81 5.88 3.88 -28.22
CA VAL A 81 6.92 2.89 -28.40
C VAL A 81 8.26 3.61 -28.55
N LEU A 82 9.03 3.70 -27.48
CA LEU A 82 10.46 3.96 -27.57
C LEU A 82 11.14 2.62 -27.85
N SER A 83 11.68 2.50 -29.05
CA SER A 83 12.55 1.42 -29.48
C SER A 83 13.85 1.44 -28.68
N ASP A 84 14.04 0.44 -27.83
CA ASP A 84 15.28 0.23 -27.06
C ASP A 84 16.36 -0.40 -27.96
N ASP A 85 17.26 0.43 -28.48
CA ASP A 85 18.60 0.02 -28.93
C ASP A 85 19.65 0.59 -27.96
N ILE A 86 20.01 -0.18 -26.92
CA ILE A 86 21.23 0.05 -26.12
C ILE A 86 21.91 -1.31 -25.82
N PRO A 87 23.23 -1.46 -26.06
CA PRO A 87 23.92 -2.74 -26.03
C PRO A 87 24.19 -3.27 -24.60
N ARG A 88 24.07 -4.60 -24.48
CA ARG A 88 24.25 -5.41 -23.27
C ARG A 88 25.70 -5.39 -22.77
N SER A 89 25.89 -5.15 -21.47
CA SER A 89 27.09 -5.56 -20.73
C SER A 89 26.79 -6.77 -19.84
N ASN A 90 27.68 -7.77 -19.90
CA ASN A 90 27.57 -9.07 -19.27
C ASN A 90 27.74 -9.02 -17.75
N GLY A 91 26.87 -9.73 -17.02
CA GLY A 91 27.05 -10.04 -15.59
C GLY A 91 26.02 -11.05 -15.09
N ALA A 92 26.48 -12.31 -14.92
CA ALA A 92 25.91 -13.45 -14.20
C ALA A 92 24.38 -13.51 -13.93
N ALA A 93 23.71 -14.45 -14.59
CA ALA A 93 22.28 -14.73 -14.41
C ALA A 93 21.97 -15.48 -13.10
N PRO A 94 20.94 -15.08 -12.33
CA PRO A 94 20.21 -15.97 -11.45
C PRO A 94 19.10 -16.70 -12.22
N VAL A 95 18.87 -17.94 -11.83
CA VAL A 95 17.92 -18.91 -12.37
C VAL A 95 16.53 -18.30 -12.60
N ASP A 96 16.08 -18.33 -13.86
CA ASP A 96 14.79 -17.80 -14.30
C ASP A 96 13.63 -18.65 -13.76
N SER A 97 12.89 -18.11 -12.79
CA SER A 97 11.70 -18.75 -12.24
C SER A 97 10.44 -18.50 -13.08
N GLY A 98 10.56 -17.97 -14.31
CA GLY A 98 9.43 -17.75 -15.23
C GLY A 98 8.40 -16.72 -14.72
N ARG A 99 8.71 -16.03 -13.61
CA ARG A 99 7.88 -14.97 -13.05
C ARG A 99 8.36 -13.64 -13.67
N PRO A 100 7.49 -12.90 -14.39
CA PRO A 100 7.89 -11.61 -14.92
C PRO A 100 8.30 -10.67 -13.77
N PHE A 101 9.53 -10.18 -13.84
CA PHE A 101 10.12 -9.24 -12.89
C PHE A 101 9.19 -8.05 -12.65
N ARG A 102 8.71 -7.83 -11.41
CA ARG A 102 7.94 -6.64 -11.08
C ARG A 102 8.90 -5.58 -10.56
N PHE A 103 8.72 -4.34 -11.02
CA PHE A 103 9.53 -3.19 -10.61
C PHE A 103 9.68 -3.06 -9.08
N TYR A 104 8.60 -3.32 -8.34
CA TYR A 104 8.55 -3.26 -6.87
C TYR A 104 9.17 -4.47 -6.15
N ASP A 105 9.47 -5.56 -6.86
CA ASP A 105 10.10 -6.74 -6.25
C ASP A 105 11.60 -6.51 -5.99
N ASN A 106 12.20 -5.49 -6.61
CA ASN A 106 13.56 -5.06 -6.33
C ASN A 106 13.56 -3.81 -5.44
N ARG A 107 13.88 -4.02 -4.15
CA ARG A 107 13.93 -2.96 -3.13
C ARG A 107 14.86 -1.81 -3.51
N GLN A 108 16.01 -2.07 -4.15
CA GLN A 108 16.96 -1.02 -4.53
C GLN A 108 16.38 -0.09 -5.60
N LYS A 109 15.70 -0.64 -6.62
CA LYS A 109 15.05 0.18 -7.67
C LYS A 109 13.90 1.01 -7.09
N TYR A 110 13.10 0.41 -6.21
CA TYR A 110 12.01 1.11 -5.53
C TYR A 110 12.52 2.25 -4.65
N LEU A 111 13.54 2.00 -3.82
CA LEU A 111 14.15 3.02 -2.98
C LEU A 111 14.81 4.13 -3.81
N ALA A 112 15.48 3.79 -4.92
CA ALA A 112 16.04 4.79 -5.82
C ALA A 112 14.96 5.72 -6.37
N PHE A 113 13.87 5.18 -6.91
CA PHE A 113 12.74 5.96 -7.42
C PHE A 113 12.12 6.86 -6.34
N ILE A 114 11.85 6.29 -5.16
CA ILE A 114 11.21 7.04 -4.08
C ILE A 114 12.08 8.17 -3.54
N ASN A 115 13.39 7.97 -3.48
CA ASN A 115 14.31 8.96 -2.94
C ASN A 115 14.70 10.04 -3.98
N THR A 116 14.56 9.77 -5.27
CA THR A 116 14.91 10.74 -6.33
C THR A 116 13.71 11.47 -6.93
N CYS A 117 12.49 10.97 -6.71
CA CYS A 117 11.25 11.63 -7.15
C CYS A 117 10.56 12.35 -6.00
N ASN A 118 9.66 13.29 -6.34
CA ASN A 118 8.81 14.01 -5.39
C ASN A 118 7.42 13.39 -5.23
N GLU A 119 7.25 12.11 -5.61
CA GLU A 119 5.96 11.40 -5.59
C GLU A 119 5.29 11.49 -4.21
N LYS A 120 6.02 11.14 -3.15
CA LYS A 120 5.52 11.21 -1.77
C LYS A 120 5.01 12.60 -1.40
N TRP A 121 5.64 13.67 -1.91
CA TRP A 121 5.25 15.05 -1.62
C TRP A 121 3.96 15.38 -2.33
N LYS A 122 3.82 14.98 -3.60
CA LYS A 122 2.60 15.19 -4.36
C LYS A 122 1.41 14.42 -3.77
N ILE A 123 1.64 13.20 -3.31
CA ILE A 123 0.62 12.43 -2.58
C ILE A 123 0.26 13.12 -1.27
N ALA A 124 1.26 13.62 -0.51
CA ALA A 124 1.02 14.31 0.76
C ALA A 124 0.24 15.63 0.59
N GLU A 125 0.58 16.43 -0.42
CA GLU A 125 -0.16 17.66 -0.78
C GLU A 125 -1.62 17.34 -1.12
N ARG A 126 -1.83 16.29 -1.93
CA ARG A 126 -3.17 15.87 -2.34
C ARG A 126 -3.99 15.37 -1.16
N ALA A 127 -3.41 14.57 -0.27
CA ALA A 127 -4.06 14.07 0.94
C ALA A 127 -4.35 15.20 1.94
N ALA A 128 -3.43 16.16 2.08
CA ALA A 128 -3.62 17.33 2.94
C ALA A 128 -4.79 18.22 2.46
N ALA A 129 -5.03 18.33 1.15
CA ALA A 129 -6.16 19.07 0.61
C ALA A 129 -7.51 18.47 1.04
N GLU A 130 -7.60 17.14 1.19
CA GLU A 130 -8.83 16.46 1.65
C GLU A 130 -9.21 16.81 3.09
N LEU A 131 -8.26 17.28 3.92
CA LEU A 131 -8.55 17.72 5.29
C LEU A 131 -9.53 18.90 5.34
N ALA A 132 -9.72 19.63 4.24
CA ALA A 132 -10.75 20.67 4.16
C ALA A 132 -12.18 20.12 4.22
N HIS A 133 -12.36 18.85 3.83
CA HIS A 133 -13.66 18.17 3.74
C HIS A 133 -13.92 17.19 4.89
N VAL A 134 -12.93 16.98 5.76
CA VAL A 134 -13.06 16.10 6.92
C VAL A 134 -13.56 16.91 8.12
N GLN A 135 -14.58 16.38 8.80
CA GLN A 135 -15.05 16.91 10.08
C GLN A 135 -14.80 15.85 11.18
N PRO A 136 -13.71 15.99 11.94
CA PRO A 136 -13.39 15.08 13.03
C PRO A 136 -14.48 15.10 14.10
N ARG A 137 -14.77 13.93 14.67
CA ARG A 137 -15.68 13.82 15.82
C ARG A 137 -14.84 13.66 17.09
N PRO A 138 -15.12 14.43 18.15
CA PRO A 138 -14.49 14.21 19.45
C PRO A 138 -14.55 12.73 19.88
N PRO A 139 -13.55 12.24 20.62
CA PRO A 139 -12.52 13.01 21.31
C PRO A 139 -11.25 13.33 20.50
N ALA A 140 -11.08 12.77 19.29
CA ALA A 140 -9.82 12.88 18.56
C ALA A 140 -10.02 12.84 17.03
N PHE A 141 -9.08 13.43 16.30
CA PHE A 141 -8.91 13.13 14.88
C PHE A 141 -8.35 11.71 14.75
N ARG A 142 -9.12 10.82 14.12
CA ARG A 142 -8.69 9.44 13.88
C ARG A 142 -8.11 9.30 12.47
N LEU A 143 -6.85 8.90 12.37
CA LEU A 143 -6.16 8.64 11.12
C LEU A 143 -5.68 7.18 11.10
N PHE A 144 -5.92 6.49 9.99
CA PHE A 144 -5.35 5.17 9.73
C PHE A 144 -4.49 5.23 8.47
N ASP A 145 -3.22 4.87 8.60
CA ASP A 145 -2.25 4.77 7.52
C ASP A 145 -1.83 3.30 7.34
N ALA A 146 -2.02 2.77 6.15
CA ALA A 146 -1.87 1.35 5.86
C ALA A 146 -0.75 1.11 4.86
N GLY A 147 0.46 0.92 5.39
CA GLY A 147 1.70 0.99 4.63
C GLY A 147 2.38 2.33 4.86
N VAL A 148 2.63 2.65 6.13
CA VAL A 148 3.28 3.89 6.57
C VAL A 148 4.63 4.08 5.86
N GLY A 149 5.31 2.98 5.54
CA GLY A 149 6.67 3.01 5.04
C GLY A 149 7.58 3.75 6.03
N ASP A 150 8.46 4.57 5.49
CA ASP A 150 9.39 5.40 6.27
C ASP A 150 8.74 6.56 7.03
N GLY A 151 7.41 6.64 7.09
CA GLY A 151 6.66 7.67 7.83
C GLY A 151 6.66 9.05 7.17
N THR A 152 7.21 9.18 5.97
CA THR A 152 7.36 10.48 5.33
C THR A 152 6.03 11.14 4.94
N LEU A 153 5.12 10.35 4.34
CA LEU A 153 3.77 10.81 4.00
C LEU A 153 2.98 11.15 5.27
N LEU A 154 3.04 10.25 6.28
CA LEU A 154 2.38 10.43 7.56
C LEU A 154 2.83 11.71 8.26
N SER A 155 4.15 11.93 8.39
CA SER A 155 4.71 13.11 9.06
C SER A 155 4.27 14.40 8.37
N HIS A 156 4.24 14.44 7.03
CA HIS A 156 3.73 15.60 6.30
C HIS A 156 2.22 15.82 6.52
N LEU A 157 1.42 14.76 6.49
CA LEU A 157 -0.02 14.84 6.73
C LEU A 157 -0.32 15.32 8.15
N MET A 158 0.41 14.84 9.15
CA MET A 158 0.27 15.28 10.55
C MET A 158 0.53 16.78 10.72
N ARG A 159 1.52 17.37 10.03
CA ARG A 159 1.73 18.83 10.02
C ARG A 159 0.53 19.57 9.46
N ALA A 160 -0.03 19.06 8.36
CA ALA A 160 -1.22 19.64 7.74
C ALA A 160 -2.46 19.51 8.65
N MET A 161 -2.59 18.38 9.36
CA MET A 161 -3.61 18.18 10.38
C MET A 161 -3.43 19.16 11.53
N HIS A 162 -2.21 19.32 12.08
CA HIS A 162 -1.91 20.25 13.16
C HIS A 162 -2.29 21.68 12.79
N ARG A 163 -1.92 22.14 11.59
CA ARG A 163 -2.29 23.46 11.08
C ARG A 163 -3.80 23.70 11.07
N ARG A 164 -4.61 22.65 10.81
CA ARG A 164 -6.07 22.74 10.67
C ARG A 164 -6.80 22.51 12.01
N PHE A 165 -6.26 21.63 12.85
CA PHE A 165 -6.87 21.14 14.09
C PHE A 165 -5.85 21.18 15.24
N PRO A 166 -5.32 22.36 15.62
CA PRO A 166 -4.14 22.47 16.48
C PRO A 166 -4.35 21.97 17.91
N THR A 167 -5.59 21.96 18.41
CA THR A 167 -5.95 21.57 19.79
C THR A 167 -6.75 20.27 19.88
N LEU A 168 -7.15 19.69 18.75
CA LEU A 168 -7.90 18.44 18.74
C LEU A 168 -6.89 17.29 18.82
N PRO A 169 -6.98 16.38 19.81
CA PRO A 169 -6.05 15.26 19.93
C PRO A 169 -5.98 14.41 18.66
N PHE A 170 -4.82 13.87 18.34
CA PHE A 170 -4.62 12.97 17.20
C PHE A 170 -4.51 11.52 17.69
N PHE A 171 -5.34 10.65 17.11
CA PHE A 171 -5.23 9.20 17.26
C PHE A 171 -4.84 8.62 15.90
N VAL A 172 -3.56 8.30 15.75
CA VAL A 172 -2.96 7.83 14.51
C VAL A 172 -2.63 6.35 14.65
N VAL A 173 -3.12 5.52 13.73
CA VAL A 173 -2.74 4.11 13.65
C VAL A 173 -2.03 3.88 12.32
N GLY A 174 -0.76 3.49 12.40
CA GLY A 174 0.09 3.17 11.28
C GLY A 174 0.38 1.68 11.20
N LYS A 175 0.00 1.02 10.10
CA LYS A 175 0.39 -0.35 9.81
C LYS A 175 1.67 -0.37 8.98
N GLU A 176 2.70 -1.08 9.44
CA GLU A 176 3.92 -1.35 8.68
C GLU A 176 4.52 -2.71 9.08
N ILE A 177 4.91 -3.52 8.09
CA ILE A 177 5.46 -4.87 8.31
C ILE A 177 6.99 -4.88 8.31
N SER A 178 7.61 -3.91 7.66
CA SER A 178 9.06 -3.79 7.51
C SER A 178 9.67 -3.12 8.74
N LEU A 179 10.53 -3.85 9.48
CA LEU A 179 11.27 -3.31 10.62
C LEU A 179 12.10 -2.06 10.24
N GLU A 180 12.74 -2.11 9.08
CA GLU A 180 13.55 -1.00 8.58
C GLU A 180 12.70 0.26 8.39
N ASP A 181 11.52 0.12 7.79
CA ASP A 181 10.62 1.24 7.56
C ASP A 181 10.03 1.78 8.87
N VAL A 182 9.76 0.90 9.85
CA VAL A 182 9.38 1.33 11.21
C VAL A 182 10.47 2.17 11.87
N ARG A 183 11.75 1.75 11.82
CA ARG A 183 12.87 2.55 12.34
C ARG A 183 12.93 3.92 11.68
N LEU A 184 12.86 3.96 10.35
CA LEU A 184 12.87 5.21 9.59
C LEU A 184 11.65 6.09 9.88
N CYS A 185 10.50 5.50 10.19
CA CYS A 185 9.30 6.21 10.61
C CYS A 185 9.51 6.82 12.00
N LEU A 186 10.03 6.06 12.96
CA LEU A 186 10.28 6.53 14.32
C LEU A 186 11.21 7.74 14.36
N GLU A 187 12.24 7.79 13.50
CA GLU A 187 13.13 8.96 13.36
C GLU A 187 12.40 10.26 12.97
N LYS A 188 11.19 10.17 12.40
CA LYS A 188 10.41 11.35 11.93
C LYS A 188 9.32 11.78 12.91
N LEU A 189 9.08 11.02 13.98
CA LEU A 189 8.04 11.31 14.96
C LEU A 189 8.41 12.32 16.06
N PRO A 190 9.68 12.50 16.48
CA PRO A 190 9.99 13.40 17.59
C PRO A 190 9.49 14.84 17.37
N ASP A 191 9.70 15.38 16.18
CA ASP A 191 9.18 16.71 15.82
C ASP A 191 7.65 16.77 15.87
N ARG A 192 6.96 15.66 15.56
CA ARG A 192 5.50 15.58 15.59
C ARG A 192 4.96 15.59 17.02
N PHE A 193 5.64 14.93 17.96
CA PHE A 193 5.29 15.00 19.38
C PHE A 193 5.55 16.38 20.01
N VAL A 194 6.56 17.11 19.53
CA VAL A 194 6.75 18.51 19.92
C VAL A 194 5.65 19.39 19.32
N GLU A 195 5.39 19.27 18.02
CA GLU A 195 4.42 20.11 17.29
C GLU A 195 2.98 19.88 17.76
N HIS A 196 2.57 18.63 18.00
CA HIS A 196 1.23 18.29 18.47
C HIS A 196 1.27 17.37 19.71
N PRO A 197 1.33 17.95 20.93
CA PRO A 197 1.52 17.20 22.17
C PRO A 197 0.43 16.15 22.45
N ALA A 198 -0.82 16.45 22.10
CA ALA A 198 -1.97 15.58 22.29
C ALA A 198 -2.08 14.49 21.20
N SER A 199 -0.95 13.90 20.80
CA SER A 199 -0.89 12.80 19.82
C SER A 199 -0.70 11.46 20.52
N VAL A 200 -1.53 10.49 20.15
CA VAL A 200 -1.27 9.07 20.35
C VAL A 200 -0.99 8.46 18.99
N ILE A 201 0.23 7.96 18.80
CA ILE A 201 0.67 7.32 17.55
C ILE A 201 0.90 5.85 17.83
N VAL A 202 0.19 5.00 17.10
CA VAL A 202 0.26 3.55 17.23
C VAL A 202 0.90 2.98 15.96
N LEU A 203 1.98 2.22 16.11
CA LEU A 203 2.55 1.42 15.03
C LEU A 203 2.22 -0.06 15.24
N THR A 204 1.84 -0.75 14.17
CA THR A 204 1.48 -2.17 14.25
C THR A 204 1.89 -2.96 13.03
N ASN A 205 2.29 -4.22 13.24
CA ASN A 205 2.60 -5.17 12.16
C ASN A 205 1.39 -6.03 11.75
N LEU A 206 0.22 -5.80 12.35
CA LEU A 206 -0.99 -6.58 12.13
C LEU A 206 -1.44 -6.58 10.66
N TYR A 207 -2.30 -7.55 10.31
CA TYR A 207 -2.90 -7.55 8.98
C TYR A 207 -3.76 -6.29 8.78
N TYR A 208 -3.91 -5.86 7.53
CA TYR A 208 -4.73 -4.68 7.20
C TYR A 208 -6.14 -4.74 7.81
N SER A 209 -6.76 -5.92 7.80
CA SER A 209 -8.10 -6.16 8.34
C SER A 209 -8.19 -6.20 9.88
N GLU A 210 -7.05 -6.23 10.56
CA GLU A 210 -6.88 -6.30 12.01
C GLU A 210 -6.37 -4.97 12.59
N ALA A 211 -5.51 -4.26 11.86
CA ALA A 211 -4.81 -3.06 12.31
C ALA A 211 -5.73 -1.92 12.79
N PRO A 212 -6.88 -1.59 12.16
CA PRO A 212 -7.80 -0.57 12.67
C PRO A 212 -8.37 -0.87 14.06
N TRP A 213 -8.39 -2.15 14.45
CA TRP A 213 -8.91 -2.63 15.73
C TRP A 213 -7.81 -2.96 16.73
N LEU A 214 -6.54 -2.90 16.30
CA LEU A 214 -5.36 -3.26 17.08
C LEU A 214 -5.43 -4.67 17.70
N MET A 215 -6.15 -5.60 17.05
CA MET A 215 -6.42 -6.92 17.60
C MET A 215 -6.43 -7.99 16.51
N PRO A 216 -5.63 -9.07 16.63
CA PRO A 216 -5.75 -10.24 15.78
C PRO A 216 -7.13 -10.89 15.88
N ARG A 217 -7.64 -11.44 14.77
CA ARG A 217 -8.92 -12.19 14.79
C ARG A 217 -8.77 -13.60 15.36
N ASP A 218 -7.58 -14.17 15.17
CA ASP A 218 -7.26 -15.50 15.69
C ASP A 218 -6.94 -15.41 17.18
N VAL A 219 -7.61 -16.23 17.99
CA VAL A 219 -7.51 -16.20 19.45
C VAL A 219 -6.08 -16.54 19.93
N THR A 220 -5.41 -17.47 19.27
CA THR A 220 -4.04 -17.87 19.63
C THR A 220 -3.07 -16.74 19.37
N LYS A 221 -3.21 -16.06 18.23
CA LYS A 221 -2.42 -14.87 17.90
C LYS A 221 -2.73 -13.70 18.82
N ALA A 222 -4.00 -13.48 19.18
CA ALA A 222 -4.41 -12.45 20.13
C ALA A 222 -3.79 -12.69 21.52
N ALA A 223 -3.74 -13.93 21.99
CA ALA A 223 -3.07 -14.27 23.25
C ALA A 223 -1.54 -14.04 23.22
N ALA A 224 -0.92 -14.10 22.03
CA ALA A 224 0.50 -13.83 21.84
C ALA A 224 0.82 -12.37 21.50
N LEU A 225 -0.19 -11.48 21.47
CA LEU A 225 -0.05 -10.07 21.11
C LEU A 225 0.99 -9.39 21.99
N ASN A 226 2.03 -8.86 21.34
CA ASN A 226 3.00 -8.00 22.00
C ASN A 226 2.44 -6.57 22.03
N TRP A 227 1.88 -6.17 23.17
CA TRP A 227 1.36 -4.82 23.37
C TRP A 227 2.36 -4.02 24.20
N GLN A 228 2.88 -2.95 23.62
CA GLN A 228 3.89 -2.09 24.24
C GLN A 228 3.39 -0.65 24.24
N GLU A 229 3.42 -0.03 25.42
CA GLU A 229 3.07 1.38 25.60
C GLU A 229 4.33 2.11 26.04
N VAL A 230 4.70 3.16 25.32
CA VAL A 230 5.87 3.98 25.61
C VAL A 230 5.40 5.40 25.88
N GLU A 231 5.55 5.78 27.14
CA GLU A 231 5.38 7.14 27.63
C GLU A 231 6.67 7.91 27.35
N LEU A 232 6.61 8.93 26.50
CA LEU A 232 7.75 9.76 26.15
C LEU A 232 7.89 10.90 27.16
N GLU A 233 9.03 10.95 27.85
CA GLU A 233 9.37 12.00 28.81
C GLU A 233 10.29 13.07 28.18
N GLY A 234 10.32 14.28 28.72
CA GLY A 234 11.17 15.37 28.22
C GLY A 234 10.39 16.48 27.53
N ALA A 235 11.09 17.39 26.88
CA ALA A 235 10.49 18.61 26.31
C ALA A 235 10.97 18.95 24.89
N SER A 236 11.88 18.15 24.32
CA SER A 236 12.48 18.40 23.02
C SER A 236 12.41 17.19 22.09
N ALA A 237 12.46 17.45 20.78
CA ALA A 237 12.54 16.40 19.77
C ALA A 237 13.81 15.53 19.92
N TYR A 238 14.90 16.09 20.48
CA TYR A 238 16.10 15.32 20.71
C TYR A 238 15.90 14.24 21.78
N GLU A 239 15.33 14.60 22.94
CA GLU A 239 15.05 13.67 24.04
C GLU A 239 14.04 12.58 23.64
N TYR A 240 13.00 12.96 22.90
CA TYR A 240 12.06 11.97 22.34
C TYR A 240 12.75 11.05 21.33
N GLY A 241 13.64 11.59 20.50
CA GLY A 241 14.41 10.81 19.54
C GLY A 241 15.38 9.82 20.19
N GLU A 242 15.98 10.15 21.34
CA GLU A 242 16.79 9.21 22.13
C GLU A 242 15.95 8.03 22.66
N GLN A 243 14.77 8.32 23.23
CA GLN A 243 13.87 7.30 23.72
C GLN A 243 13.36 6.38 22.61
N LEU A 244 12.96 6.94 21.46
CA LEU A 244 12.49 6.15 20.32
C LEU A 244 13.59 5.25 19.74
N ARG A 245 14.84 5.72 19.69
CA ARG A 245 15.99 4.90 19.27
C ARG A 245 16.30 3.78 20.27
N ALA A 246 16.09 4.02 21.56
CA ALA A 246 16.28 3.01 22.60
C ALA A 246 15.30 1.83 22.51
N LEU A 247 14.25 1.92 21.68
CA LEU A 247 13.29 0.84 21.44
C LEU A 247 13.82 -0.25 20.50
N ASP A 248 15.05 -0.17 19.99
CA ASP A 248 15.53 -1.06 18.92
C ASP A 248 15.41 -2.55 19.26
N ASP A 249 15.82 -2.97 20.46
CA ASP A 249 15.74 -4.37 20.90
C ASP A 249 14.29 -4.86 20.93
N LEU A 250 13.36 -4.01 21.39
CA LEU A 250 11.92 -4.30 21.41
C LEU A 250 11.36 -4.44 19.99
N LEU A 251 11.80 -3.60 19.06
CA LEU A 251 11.39 -3.67 17.65
C LEU A 251 11.94 -4.93 16.98
N VAL A 252 13.19 -5.31 17.24
CA VAL A 252 13.80 -6.53 16.68
C VAL A 252 13.04 -7.78 17.09
N ASP A 253 12.58 -7.88 18.35
CA ASP A 253 11.74 -8.99 18.80
C ASP A 253 10.31 -8.91 18.22
N GLY A 254 9.70 -7.73 18.28
CA GLY A 254 8.30 -7.53 17.92
C GLY A 254 8.00 -7.51 16.42
N TRP A 255 8.95 -7.15 15.56
CA TRP A 255 8.75 -6.95 14.10
C TRP A 255 9.39 -8.04 13.23
N GLN A 256 9.65 -9.21 13.79
CA GLN A 256 10.10 -10.35 13.02
C GLN A 256 9.08 -10.76 11.94
N THR A 257 9.58 -11.10 10.76
CA THR A 257 8.75 -11.55 9.64
C THR A 257 9.19 -12.92 9.14
N LYS A 258 8.23 -13.65 8.57
CA LYS A 258 8.46 -14.88 7.82
C LYS A 258 7.71 -14.84 6.50
N ALA A 259 8.15 -15.61 5.51
CA ALA A 259 7.42 -15.74 4.25
C ALA A 259 6.14 -16.56 4.45
N SER A 260 5.04 -16.08 3.90
CA SER A 260 3.79 -16.86 3.78
C SER A 260 4.00 -18.05 2.84
N GLU A 261 3.67 -19.26 3.28
CA GLU A 261 3.73 -20.46 2.43
C GLU A 261 2.84 -20.35 1.18
N LYS A 262 1.71 -19.62 1.30
CA LYS A 262 0.72 -19.49 0.24
C LYS A 262 1.12 -18.48 -0.82
N THR A 263 1.68 -17.34 -0.41
CA THR A 263 1.89 -16.18 -1.30
C THR A 263 3.35 -15.75 -1.42
N GLY A 264 4.23 -16.20 -0.52
CA GLY A 264 5.60 -15.71 -0.39
C GLY A 264 5.74 -14.33 0.26
N ASN A 265 4.63 -13.61 0.47
CA ASN A 265 4.68 -12.28 1.07
C ASN A 265 5.10 -12.35 2.55
N PRO A 266 5.79 -11.31 3.07
CA PRO A 266 6.13 -11.25 4.48
C PRO A 266 4.86 -11.16 5.35
N ILE A 267 4.83 -11.98 6.39
CA ILE A 267 3.84 -11.97 7.46
C ILE A 267 4.56 -11.88 8.80
N TYR A 268 3.91 -11.30 9.80
CA TYR A 268 4.49 -11.22 11.14
C TYR A 268 4.68 -12.63 11.73
N VAL A 269 5.75 -12.80 12.50
CA VAL A 269 5.94 -13.98 13.36
C VAL A 269 5.06 -13.83 14.61
N ARG A 270 5.15 -12.67 15.25
CA ARG A 270 4.37 -12.29 16.43
C ARG A 270 3.59 -11.00 16.13
N PRO A 271 2.27 -10.96 16.41
CA PRO A 271 1.52 -9.72 16.27
C PRO A 271 1.97 -8.71 17.32
N SER A 272 2.19 -7.47 16.90
CA SER A 272 2.75 -6.41 17.75
C SER A 272 2.03 -5.09 17.57
N VAL A 273 1.85 -4.37 18.67
CA VAL A 273 1.29 -3.03 18.77
C VAL A 273 2.23 -2.20 19.65
N LEU A 274 2.72 -1.09 19.11
CA LEU A 274 3.54 -0.11 19.81
C LEU A 274 2.75 1.20 19.90
N VAL A 275 2.34 1.59 21.10
CA VAL A 275 1.64 2.83 21.40
C VAL A 275 2.63 3.86 21.92
N LEU A 276 2.67 5.03 21.30
CA LEU A 276 3.58 6.13 21.64
C LEU A 276 2.76 7.37 21.97
N TYR A 277 3.05 7.99 23.11
CA TYR A 277 2.42 9.24 23.53
C TYR A 277 3.34 9.95 24.53
N ARG A 278 3.12 11.25 24.75
CA ARG A 278 3.90 12.00 25.75
C ARG A 278 3.34 11.76 27.14
N ALA A 279 4.24 11.56 28.11
CA ALA A 279 3.89 11.33 29.51
C ALA A 279 3.08 12.50 30.12
N ASP A 280 3.34 13.73 29.64
CA ASP A 280 2.65 14.94 30.09
C ASP A 280 1.27 15.16 29.42
N ASN A 281 0.79 14.24 28.58
CA ASN A 281 -0.46 14.32 27.82
C ASN A 281 -1.23 12.97 27.83
N ARG A 282 -1.46 12.40 29.02
CA ARG A 282 -2.18 11.13 29.22
C ARG A 282 -3.71 11.27 29.22
#